data_AF-A0A6F8XXJ1-F1
#
_entry.id   AF-A0A6F8XXJ1-F1
#
_cell.length_a   1.000
_cell.length_b   1.000
_cell.length_c   1.000
_cell.angle_alpha   90.00
_cell.angle_beta   90.00
_cell.angle_gamma   90.00
#
_symmetry.space_group_name_H-M   'P 1'
#
loop_
_entity.id
_entity.type
_entity.pdbx_description
1 polymer ?
#
loop_
_entity_poly.entity_id
_entity_poly.type
_entity_poly.pdbx_seq_one_letter_code
_entity_poly.pdbx_strand_id
1 'polypeptide(L)'
;MTVDYAKASPTDMCIVVNVANRGPDTATLDVLPTLWFRNTWSWGLPGRDQKPVLHGGDGRLVGEHWVLGQIVLQGEGDPTVLCCDNETNTQRLWGLPGRSEYPKDGINDHVVDGADTVNPDMTGTKGALHYRLTVPAGGEMWIRLRLTLTSPPPGDEAAPLLDLGRDFDKVIAARRTEADAYFTQLTPKGASREEAAVLRKAIAG
;
A
#
# COMPACT_ATOMS: atom_id res chain seq x y z
N MET A 1 1.86 -13.64 -6.67
CA MET A 1 1.85 -12.79 -5.47
C MET A 1 0.50 -12.92 -4.80
N THR A 2 0.44 -12.88 -3.48
CA THR A 2 -0.81 -12.69 -2.73
C THR A 2 -0.66 -11.51 -1.79
N VAL A 3 -1.78 -10.87 -1.45
CA VAL A 3 -1.81 -9.80 -0.45
C VAL A 3 -2.95 -10.10 0.50
N ASP A 4 -2.61 -10.33 1.77
CA ASP A 4 -3.57 -10.59 2.83
C ASP A 4 -3.80 -9.31 3.63
N TYR A 5 -5.08 -8.95 3.81
CA TYR A 5 -5.50 -7.79 4.58
C TYR A 5 -6.26 -8.24 5.83
N ALA A 6 -5.77 -7.88 7.00
CA ALA A 6 -6.36 -8.22 8.30
C ALA A 6 -6.67 -6.95 9.09
N LYS A 7 -7.95 -6.68 9.33
CA LYS A 7 -8.37 -5.53 10.12
C LYS A 7 -8.13 -5.78 11.61
N ALA A 8 -7.35 -4.92 12.25
CA ALA A 8 -7.29 -4.82 13.72
C ALA A 8 -8.49 -4.01 14.26
N SER A 9 -8.93 -3.01 13.49
CA SER A 9 -10.12 -2.18 13.74
C SER A 9 -10.70 -1.67 12.40
N PRO A 10 -11.80 -0.90 12.39
CA PRO A 10 -12.31 -0.28 11.15
C PRO A 10 -11.29 0.59 10.41
N THR A 11 -10.30 1.13 11.12
CA THR A 11 -9.33 2.11 10.60
C THR A 11 -7.87 1.67 10.76
N ASP A 12 -7.64 0.39 11.09
CA ASP A 12 -6.30 -0.18 11.30
C ASP A 12 -6.22 -1.55 10.61
N MET A 13 -5.27 -1.68 9.69
CA MET A 13 -5.13 -2.83 8.82
C MET A 13 -3.69 -3.34 8.79
N CYS A 14 -3.49 -4.58 9.21
CA CYS A 14 -2.27 -5.36 9.00
C CYS A 14 -2.30 -5.97 7.60
N ILE A 15 -1.20 -5.86 6.86
CA ILE A 15 -1.09 -6.28 5.46
C ILE A 15 0.14 -7.17 5.34
N VAL A 16 -0.03 -8.35 4.75
CA VAL A 16 1.08 -9.26 4.40
C VAL A 16 1.11 -9.42 2.89
N VAL A 17 2.22 -9.01 2.28
CA VAL A 17 2.48 -9.25 0.86
C VAL A 17 3.37 -10.48 0.74
N ASN A 18 2.90 -11.53 0.08
CA ASN A 18 3.70 -12.70 -0.28
C ASN A 18 4.12 -12.62 -1.75
N VAL A 19 5.43 -12.57 -1.96
CA VAL A 19 6.07 -12.44 -3.27
C VAL A 19 6.78 -13.76 -3.57
N ALA A 20 6.27 -14.47 -4.57
CA ALA A 20 6.73 -15.81 -4.91
C ALA A 20 7.36 -15.81 -6.31
N ASN A 21 8.61 -16.29 -6.39
CA ASN A 21 9.30 -16.55 -7.65
C ASN A 21 9.06 -18.01 -8.07
N ARG A 22 8.22 -18.19 -9.10
CA ARG A 22 7.92 -19.52 -9.67
C ARG A 22 8.86 -19.90 -10.82
N GLY A 23 9.88 -19.09 -11.07
CA GLY A 23 10.90 -19.34 -12.08
C GLY A 23 11.97 -20.32 -11.61
N PRO A 24 12.76 -20.86 -12.57
CA PRO A 24 13.85 -21.79 -12.28
C PRO A 24 15.11 -21.10 -11.72
N ASP A 25 15.21 -19.77 -11.84
CA ASP A 25 16.37 -18.98 -11.43
C ASP A 25 15.98 -17.95 -10.36
N THR A 26 16.95 -17.58 -9.52
CA THR A 26 16.81 -16.46 -8.57
C THR A 26 16.52 -15.16 -9.33
N ALA A 27 15.56 -14.38 -8.82
CA ALA A 27 15.15 -13.12 -9.45
C ALA A 27 15.10 -11.97 -8.45
N THR A 28 15.45 -10.77 -8.92
CA THR A 28 15.19 -9.53 -8.19
C THR A 28 13.82 -8.99 -8.60
N LEU A 29 12.96 -8.69 -7.63
CA LEU A 29 11.60 -8.20 -7.84
C LEU A 29 11.41 -6.87 -7.10
N ASP A 30 10.96 -5.86 -7.84
CA ASP A 30 10.58 -4.56 -7.31
C ASP A 30 9.12 -4.58 -6.86
N VAL A 31 8.89 -4.29 -5.59
CA VAL A 31 7.56 -4.33 -4.96
C VAL A 31 7.31 -2.99 -4.29
N LEU A 32 6.24 -2.31 -4.71
CA LEU A 32 5.99 -0.92 -4.35
C LEU A 32 4.59 -0.72 -3.74
N PRO A 33 4.34 -1.16 -2.48
CA PRO A 33 3.13 -0.80 -1.77
C PRO A 33 2.97 0.72 -1.75
N THR A 34 1.85 1.18 -2.29
CA THR A 34 1.64 2.59 -2.65
C THR A 34 0.48 3.17 -1.86
N LEU A 35 0.70 4.32 -1.23
CA LEU A 35 -0.34 5.16 -0.66
C LEU A 35 -0.57 6.37 -1.57
N TRP A 36 -1.81 6.68 -1.90
CA TRP A 36 -2.14 7.86 -2.69
C TRP A 36 -3.54 8.37 -2.37
N PHE A 37 -3.72 9.66 -2.52
CA PHE A 37 -5.04 10.28 -2.40
C PHE A 37 -5.69 10.45 -3.76
N ARG A 38 -6.98 10.14 -3.83
CA ARG A 38 -7.76 10.41 -5.03
C ARG A 38 -7.70 11.91 -5.34
N ASN A 39 -7.21 12.24 -6.54
CA ASN A 39 -7.16 13.62 -6.99
C ASN A 39 -8.58 14.15 -7.22
N THR A 40 -9.10 14.88 -6.23
CA THR A 40 -10.34 15.66 -6.30
C THR A 40 -10.07 17.16 -6.35
N TRP A 41 -8.88 17.59 -5.90
CA TRP A 41 -8.49 19.00 -5.80
C TRP A 41 -8.28 19.67 -7.15
N SER A 42 -7.93 18.90 -8.18
CA SER A 42 -7.80 19.43 -9.54
C SER A 42 -9.14 19.72 -10.23
N TRP A 43 -10.29 19.29 -9.67
CA TRP A 43 -11.58 19.31 -10.36
C TRP A 43 -12.32 20.64 -10.29
N GLY A 44 -11.88 21.59 -9.45
CA GLY A 44 -12.53 22.90 -9.31
C GLY A 44 -13.92 22.84 -8.66
N LEU A 45 -14.24 21.76 -7.93
CA LEU A 45 -15.48 21.65 -7.18
C LEU A 45 -15.36 22.37 -5.83
N PRO A 46 -16.34 23.21 -5.42
CA PRO A 46 -16.30 23.89 -4.13
C PRO A 46 -16.14 22.91 -2.96
N GLY A 47 -15.19 23.19 -2.06
CA GLY A 47 -14.92 22.38 -0.87
C GLY A 47 -14.17 21.07 -1.14
N ARG A 48 -13.63 20.88 -2.36
CA ARG A 48 -12.81 19.71 -2.72
C ARG A 48 -11.43 20.07 -3.26
N ASP A 49 -11.07 21.35 -3.21
CA ASP A 49 -9.87 22.00 -3.74
C ASP A 49 -8.67 21.97 -2.79
N GLN A 50 -8.87 21.58 -1.52
CA GLN A 50 -7.76 21.34 -0.60
C GLN A 50 -6.93 20.16 -1.09
N LYS A 51 -5.62 20.34 -1.21
CA LYS A 51 -4.68 19.28 -1.62
C LYS A 51 -4.19 18.57 -0.36
N PRO A 52 -4.28 17.24 -0.26
CA PRO A 52 -3.70 16.52 0.87
C PRO A 52 -2.19 16.52 0.73
N VAL A 53 -1.48 16.22 1.82
CA VAL A 53 -0.02 16.13 1.78
C VAL A 53 0.38 14.75 2.24
N LEU A 54 1.39 14.17 1.60
CA LEU A 54 2.05 12.95 2.00
C LEU A 54 3.51 13.28 2.24
N HIS A 55 4.04 12.83 3.38
CA HIS A 55 5.44 12.90 3.78
C HIS A 55 6.01 11.49 3.88
N GLY A 56 7.15 11.27 3.23
CA GLY A 56 7.90 10.03 3.28
C GLY A 56 9.10 10.11 4.20
N GLY A 57 9.44 9.00 4.88
CA GLY A 57 10.64 8.89 5.70
C GLY A 57 10.60 7.65 6.61
N ASP A 58 11.76 7.15 7.02
CA ASP A 58 11.92 6.01 7.95
C ASP A 58 11.05 4.78 7.59
N GLY A 59 10.99 4.41 6.30
CA GLY A 59 10.15 3.30 5.84
C GLY A 59 8.64 3.51 5.98
N ARG A 60 8.20 4.78 6.07
CA ARG A 60 6.80 5.20 6.28
C ARG A 60 6.36 6.24 5.28
N LEU A 61 5.05 6.26 5.04
CA LEU A 61 4.32 7.34 4.38
C LEU A 61 3.26 7.87 5.34
N VAL A 62 3.34 9.15 5.70
CA VAL A 62 2.38 9.85 6.56
C VAL A 62 1.59 10.81 5.69
N GLY A 63 0.30 10.57 5.55
CA GLY A 63 -0.62 11.41 4.81
C GLY A 63 -1.51 12.25 5.71
N GLU A 64 -1.68 13.52 5.37
CA GLU A 64 -2.60 14.46 6.01
C GLU A 64 -3.71 14.84 5.04
N HIS A 65 -4.96 14.57 5.44
CA HIS A 65 -6.14 14.90 4.64
C HIS A 65 -7.18 15.61 5.49
N TRP A 66 -7.71 16.73 5.00
CA TRP A 66 -8.66 17.62 5.71
C TRP A 66 -10.01 17.00 6.13
N VAL A 67 -10.27 15.74 5.78
CA VAL A 67 -11.51 15.01 6.11
C VAL A 67 -11.17 13.71 6.83
N LEU A 68 -10.21 12.95 6.30
CA LEU A 68 -9.82 11.66 6.87
C LEU A 68 -8.93 11.82 8.10
N GLY A 69 -8.24 12.95 8.25
CA GLY A 69 -7.18 13.16 9.23
C GLY A 69 -5.85 12.58 8.78
N GLN A 70 -5.06 12.14 9.75
CA GLN A 70 -3.75 11.55 9.55
C GLN A 70 -3.86 10.05 9.22
N ILE A 71 -3.20 9.62 8.14
CA ILE A 71 -3.09 8.23 7.72
C ILE A 71 -1.61 7.82 7.64
N VAL A 72 -1.25 6.67 8.21
CA VAL A 72 0.12 6.17 8.23
C VAL A 72 0.18 4.82 7.54
N LEU A 73 1.00 4.68 6.51
CA LEU A 73 1.46 3.40 5.97
C LEU A 73 2.90 3.16 6.44
N GLN A 74 3.12 2.13 7.24
CA GLN A 74 4.45 1.72 7.69
C GLN A 74 4.80 0.34 7.16
N GLY A 75 6.01 0.18 6.66
CA GLY A 75 6.55 -1.11 6.23
C GLY A 75 7.62 -1.64 7.17
N GLU A 76 7.76 -2.96 7.21
CA GLU A 76 8.85 -3.64 7.92
C GLU A 76 10.15 -3.53 7.13
N GLY A 77 11.29 -3.48 7.83
CA GLY A 77 12.62 -3.39 7.23
C GLY A 77 13.00 -1.94 6.91
N ASP A 78 13.72 -1.75 5.81
CA ASP A 78 14.24 -0.46 5.38
C ASP A 78 13.94 -0.21 3.88
N PRO A 79 12.65 -0.08 3.49
CA PRO A 79 12.29 0.21 2.11
C PRO A 79 12.70 1.64 1.74
N THR A 80 13.15 1.82 0.50
CA THR A 80 13.39 3.16 -0.03
C THR A 80 12.05 3.88 -0.21
N VAL A 81 11.92 5.09 0.34
CA VAL A 81 10.68 5.86 0.24
C VAL A 81 10.72 6.73 -1.01
N LEU A 82 9.70 6.63 -1.86
CA LEU A 82 9.57 7.40 -3.10
C LEU A 82 8.27 8.21 -3.08
N CYS A 83 8.33 9.50 -3.40
CA CYS A 83 7.16 10.38 -3.42
C CYS A 83 7.01 11.10 -4.76
N CYS A 84 5.77 11.30 -5.19
CA CYS A 84 5.39 12.15 -6.30
C CYS A 84 3.97 12.68 -6.10
N ASP A 85 3.42 13.39 -7.07
CA ASP A 85 2.03 13.81 -7.05
C ASP A 85 1.13 12.87 -7.84
N ASN A 86 -0.10 12.68 -7.35
CA ASN A 86 -1.17 12.09 -8.14
C ASN A 86 -1.74 13.11 -9.15
N GLU A 87 -0.87 13.76 -9.90
CA GLU A 87 -1.18 14.69 -10.98
C GLU A 87 -0.97 14.03 -12.34
N THR A 88 -1.77 14.43 -13.32
CA THR A 88 -1.62 13.95 -14.69
C THR A 88 -0.38 14.56 -15.33
N ASN A 89 0.46 13.72 -15.93
CA ASN A 89 1.63 14.14 -16.70
C ASN A 89 1.21 14.75 -18.04
N THR A 90 0.81 16.02 -18.02
CA THR A 90 0.35 16.74 -19.21
C THR A 90 1.47 16.97 -20.21
N GLN A 91 2.72 17.07 -19.74
CA GLN A 91 3.88 17.27 -20.60
C GLN A 91 4.09 16.03 -21.48
N ARG A 92 4.04 14.83 -20.90
CA ARG A 92 4.16 13.57 -21.64
C ARG A 92 2.96 13.30 -22.54
N LEU A 93 1.75 13.58 -22.07
CA LEU A 93 0.52 13.25 -22.80
C LEU A 93 0.19 14.24 -23.93
N TRP A 94 0.47 15.53 -23.72
CA TRP A 94 -0.01 16.61 -24.61
C TRP A 94 1.05 17.65 -24.95
N GLY A 95 2.27 17.55 -24.42
CA GLY A 95 3.31 18.58 -24.58
C GLY A 95 2.96 19.91 -23.93
N LEU A 96 2.06 19.90 -22.93
CA LEU A 96 1.59 21.10 -22.23
C LEU A 96 2.15 21.16 -20.80
N PRO A 97 2.42 22.37 -20.27
CA PRO A 97 2.84 22.55 -18.88
C PRO A 97 1.88 21.87 -17.90
N GLY A 98 2.44 21.18 -16.91
CA GLY A 98 1.71 20.45 -15.89
C GLY A 98 1.56 21.21 -14.57
N ARG A 99 0.77 20.63 -13.66
CA ARG A 99 0.56 21.15 -12.30
C ARG A 99 1.59 20.67 -11.27
N SER A 100 2.44 19.73 -11.66
CA SER A 100 3.46 19.14 -10.79
C SER A 100 4.74 18.92 -11.58
N GLU A 101 5.87 19.16 -10.92
CA GLU A 101 7.20 18.80 -11.40
C GLU A 101 7.44 17.27 -11.32
N TYR A 102 6.72 16.58 -10.43
CA TYR A 102 6.83 15.14 -10.18
C TYR A 102 5.46 14.46 -10.39
N PRO A 103 4.99 14.27 -11.63
CA PRO A 103 3.66 13.69 -11.90
C PRO A 103 3.56 12.20 -11.54
N LYS A 104 2.36 11.61 -11.69
CA LYS A 104 2.00 10.29 -11.13
C LYS A 104 2.84 9.11 -11.64
N ASP A 105 3.41 9.26 -12.83
CA ASP A 105 4.31 8.30 -13.48
C ASP A 105 5.78 8.47 -13.04
N GLY A 106 6.11 9.50 -12.26
CA GLY A 106 7.47 9.76 -11.80
C GLY A 106 8.12 8.62 -11.00
N ILE A 107 7.34 7.91 -10.18
CA ILE A 107 7.84 6.70 -9.47
C ILE A 107 8.18 5.58 -10.46
N ASN A 108 7.37 5.40 -11.52
CA ASN A 108 7.64 4.38 -12.54
C ASN A 108 8.95 4.69 -13.27
N ASP A 109 9.08 5.91 -13.79
CA ASP A 109 10.24 6.31 -14.59
C ASP A 109 11.53 6.30 -13.74
N HIS A 110 11.43 6.60 -12.44
CA HIS A 110 12.54 6.47 -11.51
C HIS A 110 12.99 5.01 -11.31
N VAL A 111 12.04 4.09 -11.10
CA VAL A 111 12.35 2.68 -10.82
C VAL A 111 12.85 1.96 -12.07
N VAL A 112 12.23 2.21 -13.23
CA VAL A 112 12.54 1.51 -14.48
C VAL A 112 13.77 2.08 -15.17
N ASP A 113 13.85 3.42 -15.27
CA ASP A 113 14.87 4.10 -16.07
C ASP A 113 15.95 4.81 -15.21
N GLY A 114 15.80 4.83 -13.88
CA GLY A 114 16.72 5.55 -13.00
C GLY A 114 16.59 7.07 -13.10
N ALA A 115 15.46 7.57 -13.63
CA ALA A 115 15.25 8.99 -13.87
C ALA A 115 15.06 9.79 -12.57
N ASP A 116 15.44 11.07 -12.59
CA ASP A 116 15.24 11.99 -11.47
C ASP A 116 13.81 12.58 -11.51
N THR A 117 12.83 11.69 -11.30
CA THR A 117 11.39 11.99 -11.49
C THR A 117 10.55 11.78 -10.22
N VAL A 118 11.20 11.59 -9.08
CA VAL A 118 10.59 11.55 -7.75
C VAL A 118 10.97 12.80 -6.97
N ASN A 119 10.12 13.23 -6.06
CA ASN A 119 10.38 14.44 -5.28
C ASN A 119 11.48 14.19 -4.23
N PRO A 120 12.65 14.85 -4.31
CA PRO A 120 13.75 14.65 -3.37
C PRO A 120 13.42 15.10 -1.95
N ASP A 121 12.43 15.98 -1.77
CA ASP A 121 11.94 16.38 -0.44
C ASP A 121 11.03 15.31 0.19
N MET A 122 10.82 14.18 -0.49
CA MET A 122 9.96 13.07 -0.06
C MET A 122 8.53 13.51 0.27
N THR A 123 8.01 14.50 -0.47
CA THR A 123 6.63 14.99 -0.31
C THR A 123 5.79 14.84 -1.57
N GLY A 124 4.47 14.80 -1.43
CA GLY A 124 3.55 14.80 -2.56
C GLY A 124 2.13 14.40 -2.19
N THR A 125 1.44 13.72 -3.10
CA THR A 125 0.08 13.18 -2.89
C THR A 125 -0.02 11.69 -3.22
N LYS A 126 1.11 11.09 -3.61
CA LYS A 126 1.33 9.69 -3.91
C LYS A 126 2.72 9.31 -3.43
N GLY A 127 2.85 8.21 -2.72
CA GLY A 127 4.14 7.67 -2.29
C GLY A 127 4.16 6.16 -2.33
N ALA A 128 5.35 5.58 -2.41
CA ALA A 128 5.56 4.15 -2.35
C ALA A 128 6.71 3.79 -1.42
N LEU A 129 6.57 2.64 -0.76
CA LEU A 129 7.67 1.96 -0.08
C LEU A 129 8.30 0.99 -1.09
N HIS A 130 9.48 1.30 -1.61
CA HIS A 130 10.15 0.50 -2.63
C HIS A 130 11.00 -0.59 -1.98
N TYR A 131 10.52 -1.83 -2.12
CA TYR A 131 11.25 -3.03 -1.74
C TYR A 131 11.89 -3.66 -2.96
N ARG A 132 13.22 -3.85 -2.92
CA ARG A 132 13.96 -4.61 -3.92
C ARG A 132 14.32 -5.98 -3.35
N LEU A 133 13.48 -6.98 -3.64
CA LEU A 133 13.58 -8.31 -3.06
C LEU A 133 14.39 -9.24 -3.96
N THR A 134 15.40 -9.92 -3.42
CA THR A 134 16.05 -11.04 -4.12
C THR A 134 15.38 -12.34 -3.70
N VAL A 135 14.55 -12.89 -4.58
CA VAL A 135 13.72 -14.07 -4.31
C VAL A 135 14.33 -15.31 -4.98
N PRO A 136 14.73 -16.35 -4.21
CA PRO A 136 15.31 -17.57 -4.77
C PRO A 136 14.40 -18.27 -5.79
N ALA A 137 14.98 -19.08 -6.66
CA ALA A 137 14.24 -19.98 -7.55
C ALA A 137 13.22 -20.82 -6.76
N GLY A 138 11.95 -20.84 -7.21
CA GLY A 138 10.86 -21.52 -6.50
C GLY A 138 10.53 -20.97 -5.10
N GLY A 139 11.19 -19.88 -4.66
CA GLY A 139 11.12 -19.34 -3.31
C GLY A 139 10.06 -18.26 -3.12
N GLU A 140 9.86 -17.88 -1.87
CA GLU A 140 8.93 -16.83 -1.46
C GLU A 140 9.59 -15.87 -0.46
N MET A 141 9.17 -14.61 -0.48
CA MET A 141 9.55 -13.56 0.45
C MET A 141 8.29 -12.82 0.91
N TRP A 142 8.31 -12.32 2.15
CA TRP A 142 7.17 -11.64 2.76
C TRP A 142 7.53 -10.19 3.10
N ILE A 143 6.56 -9.30 2.93
CA ILE A 143 6.61 -7.92 3.44
C ILE A 143 5.43 -7.73 4.39
N ARG A 144 5.70 -7.21 5.59
CA ARG A 144 4.67 -6.75 6.52
C ARG A 144 4.48 -5.25 6.37
N LEU A 145 3.23 -4.82 6.29
CA LEU A 145 2.85 -3.40 6.28
C LEU A 145 1.67 -3.18 7.23
N ARG A 146 1.53 -1.97 7.78
CA ARG A 146 0.35 -1.58 8.54
C ARG A 146 -0.14 -0.22 8.08
N LEU A 147 -1.44 -0.13 7.82
CA LEU A 147 -2.12 1.09 7.37
C LEU A 147 -3.15 1.50 8.41
N THR A 148 -3.00 2.70 8.99
CA THR A 148 -3.86 3.15 10.09
C THR A 148 -4.25 4.62 9.94
N LEU A 149 -5.52 4.96 10.22
CA LEU A 149 -5.90 6.36 10.55
C LEU A 149 -5.56 6.61 12.02
N THR A 150 -4.66 7.54 12.28
CA THR A 150 -4.03 7.73 13.60
C THR A 150 -4.61 8.91 14.38
N SER A 151 -4.98 10.00 13.70
CA SER A 151 -5.54 11.20 14.33
C SER A 151 -6.60 11.86 13.44
N PRO A 152 -7.69 12.43 14.00
CA PRO A 152 -8.69 13.19 13.24
C PRO A 152 -8.12 14.51 12.72
N PRO A 153 -8.79 15.19 11.75
CA PRO A 153 -8.34 16.50 11.29
C PRO A 153 -8.59 17.61 12.35
N PRO A 154 -7.69 18.61 12.47
CA PRO A 154 -6.37 18.69 11.83
C PRO A 154 -5.38 17.71 12.48
N GLY A 155 -4.60 16.99 11.65
CA GLY A 155 -3.62 16.01 12.10
C GLY A 155 -2.34 16.67 12.63
N ASP A 156 -2.46 17.37 13.75
CA ASP A 156 -1.33 18.09 14.36
C ASP A 156 -0.51 17.21 15.33
N GLU A 157 -0.95 15.97 15.55
CA GLU A 157 -0.25 14.99 16.38
C GLU A 157 0.86 14.29 15.60
N ALA A 158 1.96 13.99 16.30
CA ALA A 158 3.05 13.22 15.70
C ALA A 158 2.59 11.80 15.34
N ALA A 159 2.85 11.40 14.09
CA ALA A 159 2.49 10.07 13.60
C ALA A 159 3.17 8.97 14.44
N PRO A 160 2.40 8.04 15.05
CA PRO A 160 2.95 6.98 15.88
C PRO A 160 3.72 5.96 15.04
N LEU A 161 4.66 5.27 15.68
CA LEU A 161 5.20 4.02 15.13
C LEU A 161 4.16 2.92 15.27
N LEU A 162 3.92 2.20 14.18
CA LEU A 162 2.96 1.10 14.15
C LEU A 162 3.67 -0.21 14.53
N ASP A 163 3.02 -1.06 15.34
CA ASP A 163 3.56 -2.39 15.65
C ASP A 163 3.41 -3.32 14.42
N LEU A 164 4.54 -3.86 13.96
CA LEU A 164 4.65 -4.87 12.92
C LEU A 164 5.13 -6.23 13.47
N GLY A 165 5.27 -6.34 14.80
CA GLY A 165 5.72 -7.53 15.49
C GLY A 165 4.58 -8.33 16.09
N ARG A 166 4.50 -8.34 17.43
CA ARG A 166 3.69 -9.32 18.15
C ARG A 166 2.19 -9.09 18.02
N ASP A 167 1.71 -7.85 18.07
CA ASP A 167 0.28 -7.58 17.95
C ASP A 167 -0.17 -7.69 16.49
N PHE A 168 0.71 -7.35 15.55
CA PHE A 168 0.52 -7.67 14.13
C PHE A 168 0.26 -9.17 13.91
N ASP A 169 1.14 -10.04 14.44
CA ASP A 169 1.00 -11.50 14.28
C ASP A 169 -0.31 -12.01 14.91
N LYS A 170 -0.70 -11.48 16.07
CA LYS A 170 -1.98 -11.80 16.71
C LYS A 170 -3.17 -11.42 15.83
N VAL A 171 -3.18 -10.23 15.23
CA VAL A 171 -4.26 -9.75 14.35
C VAL A 171 -4.38 -10.65 13.12
N ILE A 172 -3.25 -10.98 12.47
CA ILE A 172 -3.23 -11.87 11.31
C ILE A 172 -3.79 -13.25 11.67
N ALA A 173 -3.34 -13.85 12.78
CA ALA A 173 -3.81 -15.16 13.22
C ALA A 173 -5.31 -15.16 13.58
N ALA A 174 -5.77 -14.12 14.28
CA ALA A 174 -7.18 -13.98 14.65
C ALA A 174 -8.07 -13.85 13.42
N ARG A 175 -7.75 -12.93 12.49
CA ARG A 175 -8.55 -12.73 11.26
C ARG A 175 -8.54 -13.95 10.36
N ARG A 176 -7.44 -14.70 10.29
CA ARG A 176 -7.40 -15.99 9.58
C ARG A 176 -8.33 -17.01 10.22
N THR A 177 -8.29 -17.17 11.54
CA THR A 177 -9.15 -18.11 12.28
C THR A 177 -10.63 -17.79 12.08
N GLU A 178 -11.00 -16.51 12.16
CA GLU A 178 -12.37 -16.05 11.93
C GLU A 178 -12.83 -16.29 10.50
N ALA A 179 -11.98 -16.00 9.50
CA ALA A 179 -12.27 -16.29 8.11
C ALA A 179 -12.46 -17.79 7.87
N ASP A 180 -11.58 -18.63 8.45
CA ASP A 180 -11.67 -20.09 8.35
C ASP A 180 -12.98 -20.61 8.96
N ALA A 181 -13.37 -20.11 10.14
CA ALA A 181 -14.64 -20.45 10.79
C ALA A 181 -15.85 -20.04 9.94
N TYR A 182 -15.84 -18.82 9.39
CA TYR A 182 -16.90 -18.32 8.51
C TYR A 182 -17.08 -19.20 7.27
N PHE A 183 -16.00 -19.49 6.54
CA PHE A 183 -16.08 -20.31 5.33
C PHE A 183 -16.41 -21.77 5.63
N THR A 184 -16.02 -22.30 6.80
CA THR A 184 -16.42 -23.63 7.25
C THR A 184 -17.94 -23.73 7.39
N GLN A 185 -18.61 -22.69 7.92
CA GLN A 185 -20.06 -22.66 8.06
C GLN A 185 -20.79 -22.60 6.71
N LEU A 186 -20.18 -21.98 5.69
CA LEU A 186 -20.73 -21.90 4.34
C LEU A 186 -20.48 -23.15 3.50
N THR A 187 -19.46 -23.94 3.85
CA THR A 187 -19.07 -25.12 3.07
C THR A 187 -20.11 -26.24 3.22
N PRO A 188 -20.70 -26.75 2.13
CA PRO A 188 -21.67 -27.85 2.21
C PRO A 188 -21.10 -29.10 2.88
N LYS A 189 -21.94 -29.79 3.67
CA LYS A 189 -21.56 -31.08 4.29
C LYS A 189 -21.26 -32.10 3.18
N GLY A 190 -20.03 -32.61 3.16
CA GLY A 190 -19.56 -33.57 2.17
C GLY A 190 -18.70 -32.97 1.05
N ALA A 191 -18.55 -31.64 1.00
CA ALA A 191 -17.61 -31.01 0.08
C ALA A 191 -16.18 -31.46 0.39
N SER A 192 -15.45 -31.82 -0.66
CA SER A 192 -14.01 -32.06 -0.62
C SER A 192 -13.25 -30.79 -0.26
N ARG A 193 -11.98 -30.94 0.12
CA ARG A 193 -11.10 -29.80 0.40
C ARG A 193 -10.92 -28.89 -0.82
N GLU A 194 -10.92 -29.45 -2.02
CA GLU A 194 -10.81 -28.70 -3.26
C GLU A 194 -12.07 -27.87 -3.51
N GLU A 195 -13.27 -28.45 -3.35
CA GLU A 195 -14.53 -27.74 -3.48
C GLU A 195 -14.67 -26.62 -2.44
N ALA A 196 -14.27 -26.87 -1.19
CA ALA A 196 -14.23 -25.84 -0.15
C ALA A 196 -13.28 -24.69 -0.50
N ALA A 197 -12.11 -25.00 -1.08
CA ALA A 197 -11.16 -23.99 -1.54
C ALA A 197 -11.70 -23.18 -2.73
N VAL A 198 -12.40 -23.82 -3.66
CA VAL A 198 -13.08 -23.15 -4.79
C VAL A 198 -14.17 -22.20 -4.27
N LEU A 199 -15.03 -22.66 -3.36
CA LEU A 199 -16.08 -21.85 -2.75
C LEU A 199 -15.50 -20.58 -2.08
N ARG A 200 -14.45 -20.75 -1.27
CA ARG A 200 -13.79 -19.63 -0.60
C ARG A 200 -13.23 -18.61 -1.59
N LYS A 201 -12.58 -19.08 -2.65
CA LYS A 201 -12.02 -18.20 -3.70
C LYS A 201 -13.12 -17.48 -4.48
N ALA A 202 -14.24 -18.14 -4.75
CA ALA A 202 -15.36 -17.57 -5.49
C ALA A 202 -16.07 -16.46 -4.71
N ILE A 203 -16.16 -16.57 -3.37
CA ILE A 203 -16.80 -15.56 -2.52
C ILE A 203 -15.85 -14.39 -2.20
N ALA A 204 -14.54 -14.66 -2.14
CA ALA A 204 -13.53 -13.63 -1.85
C ALA A 204 -13.12 -12.78 -3.07
N GLY A 205 -13.67 -13.07 -4.25
CA GLY A 205 -13.36 -12.40 -5.53
C GLY A 205 -14.36 -11.32 -5.91
#